data_AF-A0A450YYR5-F1
#
_entry.id   AF-A0A450YYR5-F1
#
_cell.length_a   1.000
_cell.length_b   1.000
_cell.length_c   1.000
_cell.angle_alpha   90.00
_cell.angle_beta   90.00
_cell.angle_gamma   90.00
#
_symmetry.space_group_name_H-M   'P 1'
#
loop_
_entity.id
_entity.type
_entity.pdbx_description
1 polymer ?
#
loop_
_entity_poly.entity_id
_entity_poly.type
_entity_poly.pdbx_seq_one_letter_code
_entity_poly.pdbx_strand_id
1 'polypeptide(L)'
;MKNPFSILDLDETATKKDIMAHVAKALQSGCYDAKTIASAQKTLFTHLTRARAEFRYCIDFGPYAVEAPEPLNEDCSIERLLL
;
A
#
# COMPACT_ATOMS: atom_id res chain seq x y z
N MET A 1 -9.01 -2.54 1.30
CA MET A 1 -8.57 -1.92 2.58
C MET A 1 -7.86 -0.63 2.23
N LYS A 2 -8.18 0.50 2.86
CA LYS A 2 -7.51 1.79 2.59
C LYS A 2 -6.08 1.77 3.14
N ASN A 3 -5.19 2.61 2.60
CA ASN A 3 -3.82 2.73 3.06
C ASN A 3 -3.78 3.28 4.51
N PRO A 4 -3.30 2.53 5.51
CA PRO A 4 -3.24 2.98 6.90
C PRO A 4 -2.27 4.17 7.11
N PHE A 5 -1.22 4.27 6.30
CA PHE A 5 -0.27 5.38 6.34
C PHE A 5 -0.93 6.69 5.92
N SER A 6 -1.69 6.66 4.81
CA SER A 6 -2.46 7.84 4.37
C SER A 6 -3.60 8.22 5.32
N ILE A 7 -4.25 7.25 5.97
CA ILE A 7 -5.33 7.54 6.94
C ILE A 7 -4.80 8.34 8.14
N LEU A 8 -3.59 8.02 8.59
CA LEU A 8 -2.97 8.68 9.74
C LEU A 8 -1.97 9.77 9.35
N ASP A 9 -1.78 10.04 8.05
CA ASP A 9 -0.79 11.01 7.56
C ASP A 9 0.62 10.72 8.11
N LEU A 10 1.12 9.52 7.83
CA LEU A 10 2.41 9.00 8.29
C LEU A 10 3.19 8.37 7.15
N ASP A 11 4.52 8.32 7.29
CA ASP A 11 5.42 7.51 6.47
C ASP A 11 5.85 6.21 7.17
N GLU A 12 6.63 5.37 6.49
CA GLU A 12 7.14 4.09 6.98
C GLU A 12 8.10 4.22 8.18
N THR A 13 8.70 5.39 8.39
CA THR A 13 9.65 5.63 9.49
C THR A 13 8.97 5.97 10.81
N ALA A 14 7.65 6.21 10.79
CA ALA A 14 6.86 6.64 11.94
C ALA A 14 6.99 5.71 13.16
N THR A 15 7.28 6.27 14.33
CA THR A 15 7.37 5.52 15.58
C THR A 15 5.98 5.22 16.17
N LYS A 16 5.91 4.34 17.17
CA LYS A 16 4.65 4.11 17.91
C LYS A 16 4.09 5.39 18.55
N LYS A 17 4.97 6.31 18.97
CA LYS A 17 4.56 7.61 19.53
C LYS A 17 3.89 8.48 18.46
N ASP A 18 4.47 8.51 17.26
CA ASP A 18 3.94 9.29 16.14
C ASP A 18 2.57 8.76 15.70
N ILE A 19 2.43 7.43 15.65
CA ILE A 19 1.14 6.79 15.35
C ILE A 19 0.06 7.24 16.35
N MET A 20 0.34 7.27 17.66
CA MET A 20 -0.65 7.72 18.65
C MET A 20 -0.99 9.20 18.50
N ALA A 21 0.01 10.05 18.27
CA ALA A 21 -0.22 11.48 18.07
C ALA A 21 -1.10 11.74 16.84
N HIS A 22 -0.88 10.97 15.77
CA HIS A 22 -1.63 11.11 14.53
C HIS A 22 -3.02 10.48 14.58
N VAL A 23 -3.24 9.42 15.38
CA VAL A 23 -4.58 8.93 15.69
C VAL A 23 -5.42 10.01 16.37
N ALA A 24 -4.86 10.72 17.35
CA ALA A 24 -5.56 11.81 18.04
C ALA A 24 -5.92 12.95 17.06
N LYS A 25 -4.98 13.35 16.19
CA LYS A 25 -5.23 14.34 15.13
C LYS A 25 -6.33 13.88 14.17
N ALA A 26 -6.28 12.62 13.71
CA ALA A 26 -7.27 12.08 12.79
C ALA A 26 -8.68 12.07 13.40
N LEU A 27 -8.80 11.68 14.67
CA LEU A 27 -10.08 11.72 15.40
C LEU A 27 -10.62 13.15 15.52
N GLN A 28 -9.75 14.12 15.81
CA GLN A 28 -10.13 15.53 15.92
C GLN A 28 -10.56 16.13 14.57
N SER A 29 -9.91 15.73 13.48
CA SER A 29 -10.21 16.23 12.13
C SER A 29 -11.59 15.79 11.62
N GLY A 30 -12.11 14.65 12.08
CA GLY A 30 -13.36 14.08 11.59
C GLY A 30 -13.33 13.58 10.14
N CYS A 31 -12.16 13.58 9.47
CA CYS A 31 -12.04 13.17 8.06
C CYS A 31 -12.28 11.67 7.84
N TYR A 32 -12.05 10.86 8.87
CA TYR A 32 -12.30 9.42 8.87
C TYR A 32 -13.13 9.04 10.08
N ASP A 33 -13.99 8.02 9.92
CA ASP A 33 -14.72 7.46 11.04
C ASP A 33 -13.78 6.75 12.03
N ALA A 34 -14.17 6.71 13.30
CA ALA A 34 -13.35 6.15 14.38
C ALA A 34 -12.97 4.67 14.14
N LYS A 35 -13.82 3.89 13.46
CA LYS A 35 -13.54 2.48 13.16
C LYS A 35 -12.43 2.35 12.12
N THR A 36 -12.44 3.21 11.10
CA THR A 36 -11.36 3.30 10.10
C THR A 36 -10.04 3.70 10.75
N ILE A 37 -10.05 4.71 11.64
CA ILE A 37 -8.86 5.16 12.37
C ILE A 37 -8.31 4.05 13.27
N ALA A 38 -9.16 3.39 14.06
CA ALA A 38 -8.76 2.30 14.93
C ALA A 38 -8.19 1.10 14.15
N SER A 39 -8.75 0.81 12.97
CA SER A 39 -8.23 -0.24 12.08
C SER A 39 -6.83 0.12 11.55
N ALA A 40 -6.60 1.38 11.15
CA ALA A 40 -5.29 1.86 10.73
C ALA A 40 -4.27 1.79 11.88
N GLN A 41 -4.64 2.30 13.06
CA GLN A 41 -3.82 2.20 14.28
C GLN A 41 -3.43 0.75 14.55
N LYS A 42 -4.40 -0.18 14.62
CA LYS A 42 -4.15 -1.60 14.89
C LYS A 42 -3.17 -2.20 13.88
N THR A 43 -3.35 -1.87 12.60
CA THR A 43 -2.49 -2.35 11.51
C THR A 43 -1.05 -1.89 11.70
N LEU A 44 -0.82 -0.61 12.03
CA LEU A 44 0.52 -0.05 12.19
C LEU A 44 1.16 -0.35 13.56
N PHE A 45 0.37 -0.70 14.58
CA PHE A 45 0.89 -1.04 15.91
C PHE A 45 1.46 -2.47 16.00
N THR A 46 0.93 -3.40 15.21
CA THR A 46 1.33 -4.81 15.23
C THR A 46 2.44 -5.06 14.20
N HIS A 47 3.57 -5.60 14.63
CA HIS A 47 4.77 -5.76 13.79
C HIS A 47 4.51 -6.47 12.46
N LEU A 48 3.82 -7.63 12.49
CA LEU A 48 3.56 -8.41 11.28
C LEU A 48 2.64 -7.68 10.29
N THR A 49 1.58 -7.04 10.79
CA THR A 49 0.64 -6.33 9.92
C THR A 49 1.23 -5.03 9.41
N ARG A 50 2.09 -4.37 10.19
CA ARG A 50 2.84 -3.19 9.77
C ARG A 50 3.79 -3.54 8.64
N ALA A 51 4.62 -4.58 8.77
CA ALA A 51 5.54 -5.02 7.72
C ALA A 51 4.80 -5.36 6.41
N ARG A 52 3.62 -6.00 6.50
CA ARG A 52 2.76 -6.24 5.33
C ARG A 52 2.22 -4.96 4.70
N ALA A 53 1.88 -3.97 5.51
CA ALA A 53 1.41 -2.67 5.03
C ALA A 53 2.54 -1.87 4.38
N GLU A 54 3.73 -1.84 4.97
CA GLU A 54 4.93 -1.21 4.40
C GLU A 54 5.25 -1.79 3.04
N PHE A 55 5.32 -3.12 2.93
CA PHE A 55 5.55 -3.80 1.66
C PHE A 55 4.51 -3.43 0.60
N ARG A 56 3.24 -3.34 1.01
CA ARG A 56 2.13 -3.10 0.08
C ARG A 56 2.01 -1.64 -0.37
N TYR A 57 2.32 -0.68 0.49
CA TYR A 57 1.96 0.73 0.28
C TYR A 57 3.14 1.69 0.25
N CYS A 58 4.33 1.29 0.71
CA CYS A 58 5.51 2.16 0.78
C CYS A 58 6.59 1.77 -0.25
N ILE A 59 6.46 0.62 -0.92
CA ILE A 59 7.41 0.22 -1.96
C ILE A 59 7.05 0.88 -3.30
N ASP A 60 8.01 1.58 -3.87
CA ASP A 60 7.94 2.06 -5.24
C ASP A 60 8.42 0.97 -6.22
N PHE A 61 7.49 0.47 -7.02
CA PHE A 61 7.79 -0.49 -8.10
C PHE A 61 8.08 0.20 -9.44
N GLY A 62 7.94 1.53 -9.54
CA GLY A 62 8.20 2.30 -10.74
C GLY A 62 9.56 2.01 -11.39
N PRO A 63 10.67 1.90 -10.63
CA PRO A 63 11.98 1.58 -11.19
C PRO A 63 12.09 0.19 -11.84
N TYR A 64 11.16 -0.71 -11.54
CA TYR A 64 11.11 -2.08 -12.08
C TYR A 64 9.96 -2.28 -13.07
N ALA A 65 9.23 -1.22 -13.40
CA ALA A 65 8.15 -1.28 -14.37
C ALA A 65 8.75 -1.63 -15.74
N VAL A 66 8.36 -2.78 -16.27
CA VAL A 66 8.65 -3.17 -17.65
C VAL A 66 7.55 -2.61 -18.54
N GLU A 67 7.89 -2.25 -19.78
CA GLU A 67 6.87 -1.91 -20.76
C GLU A 67 5.84 -3.03 -20.84
N ALA A 68 4.55 -2.66 -20.89
CA ALA A 68 3.49 -3.63 -21.05
C ALA A 68 3.78 -4.43 -22.33
N PRO A 69 3.71 -5.78 -22.29
CA PRO A 69 3.90 -6.56 -23.49
C PRO A 69 2.93 -6.08 -24.56
N GLU A 70 3.42 -5.98 -25.79
CA GLU A 70 2.56 -5.65 -26.92
C GLU A 70 1.36 -6.62 -26.94
N PRO A 71 0.15 -6.13 -27.23
CA PRO A 71 -1.00 -7.01 -27.35
C PRO A 71 -0.66 -8.08 -28.39
N LEU A 72 -0.83 -9.34 -28.01
CA LEU A 72 -0.74 -10.45 -28.94
C LEU A 72 -1.81 -10.21 -30.01
N ASN A 73 -1.40 -9.72 -31.19
CA ASN A 73 -2.23 -9.85 -32.38
C ASN A 73 -2.47 -11.36 -32.54
N GLU A 74 -3.73 -11.77 -32.61
CA GLU A 74 -4.16 -13.18 -32.73
C GLU A 74 -3.79 -13.83 -34.08
N ASP A 75 -2.72 -13.39 -34.72
CA ASP A 75 -2.10 -14.09 -35.86
C ASP A 75 -0.95 -14.97 -35.34
N CYS A 76 -1.29 -15.94 -34.50
CA CYS A 76 -0.36 -16.98 -34.07
C CYS A 76 -0.04 -17.90 -35.26
N SER A 77 0.85 -17.46 -36.15
CA SER A 77 1.40 -18.32 -37.18
C SER A 77 2.35 -19.31 -36.51
N ILE A 78 1.93 -20.58 -36.49
CA ILE A 78 2.61 -21.75 -35.89
C ILE A 78 4.01 -22.00 -36.51
N GLU A 79 4.45 -21.20 -37.47
CA GLU A 79 5.71 -21.39 -38.21
C GLU A 79 6.98 -21.26 -37.34
N ARG A 80 6.92 -20.66 -36.15
CA ARG A 80 8.09 -20.54 -35.25
C ARG A 80 8.25 -21.67 -34.23
N LEU A 81 7.36 -22.66 -34.18
CA LEU A 81 7.47 -23.79 -33.25
C LEU A 81 8.13 -25.05 -33.84
N LEU A 82 8.67 -24.96 -35.07
CA LEU A 82 9.40 -26.06 -35.71
C LEU A 82 10.84 -25.65 -36.00
N LEU A 83 11.69 -25.65 -34.98
CA LEU A 83 13.15 -25.79 -35.09
C LEU A 83 13.68 -26.62 -33.93
#